data_AF-A0A6F8XNW8-F1
#
_entry.id   AF-A0A6F8XNW8-F1
#
_cell.length_a   1.000
_cell.length_b   1.000
_cell.length_c   1.000
_cell.angle_alpha   90.00
_cell.angle_beta   90.00
_cell.angle_gamma   90.00
#
_symmetry.space_group_name_H-M   'P 1'
#
loop_
_entity.id
_entity.type
_entity.pdbx_description
1 polymer ?
#
loop_
_entity_poly.entity_id
_entity_poly.type
_entity_poly.pdbx_seq_one_letter_code
_entity_poly.pdbx_strand_id
1 'polypeptide(L)'
;MAWYLPVRMGSATVLGVTDVRPAQWETDTCSVCPAQLLQAGEFDVIDRPGPDSRYEPARGYRVNVHSGAPTCVHPYRVGLPPAAYASAGVPVLEILDEPPAPTPAALALPVDLTDLEGWLIAVLRDAGPDRMYGALAAAETEAVARFPEKTVVAAMRRVLSVELARSD
;
A
#
# COMPACT_ATOMS: atom_id res chain seq x y z
N MET A 1 -19.08 -2.10 -53.14
CA MET A 1 -20.03 -1.23 -52.40
C MET A 1 -19.80 -1.50 -50.92
N ALA A 2 -19.15 -0.55 -50.25
CA ALA A 2 -18.74 -0.65 -48.86
C ALA A 2 -19.88 -0.22 -47.93
N TRP A 3 -20.14 -1.03 -46.90
CA TRP A 3 -21.08 -0.72 -45.83
C TRP A 3 -20.37 0.11 -44.76
N TYR A 4 -20.84 1.34 -44.54
CA TYR A 4 -20.44 2.17 -43.41
C TYR A 4 -21.48 1.99 -42.30
N LEU A 5 -21.07 1.44 -41.15
CA LEU A 5 -21.80 1.55 -39.89
C LEU A 5 -20.93 2.36 -38.92
N PRO A 6 -21.49 3.38 -38.24
CA PRO A 6 -20.72 4.18 -37.30
C PRO A 6 -20.41 3.37 -36.04
N VAL A 7 -19.13 3.35 -35.67
CA VAL A 7 -18.67 2.90 -34.35
C VAL A 7 -19.24 3.87 -33.32
N ARG A 8 -20.27 3.45 -32.59
CA ARG A 8 -20.64 4.10 -31.33
C ARG A 8 -19.55 3.80 -30.32
N MET A 9 -18.82 4.83 -29.90
CA MET A 9 -18.09 4.86 -28.64
C MET A 9 -19.09 4.59 -27.51
N GLY A 10 -19.22 3.31 -27.15
CA GLY A 10 -19.94 2.87 -25.98
C GLY A 10 -19.06 3.10 -24.76
N SER A 11 -19.44 4.10 -23.97
CA SER A 11 -19.02 4.25 -22.57
C SER A 11 -19.13 2.89 -21.88
N ALA A 12 -18.00 2.36 -21.42
CA ALA A 12 -17.98 1.18 -20.58
C ALA A 12 -18.65 1.56 -19.25
N THR A 13 -19.92 1.18 -19.13
CA THR A 13 -20.65 1.24 -17.87
C THR A 13 -19.97 0.28 -16.89
N VAL A 14 -19.36 0.84 -15.85
CA VAL A 14 -18.87 0.09 -14.70
C VAL A 14 -20.08 -0.55 -14.02
N LEU A 15 -20.25 -1.86 -14.22
CA LEU A 15 -21.22 -2.63 -13.45
C LEU A 15 -20.63 -2.86 -12.06
N GLY A 16 -21.12 -2.07 -11.09
CA GLY A 16 -21.35 -2.58 -9.74
C GLY A 16 -20.16 -2.67 -8.78
N VAL A 17 -19.40 -1.58 -8.61
CA VAL A 17 -18.80 -1.24 -7.31
C VAL A 17 -18.99 0.26 -7.09
N THR A 18 -20.14 0.63 -6.54
CA THR A 18 -20.38 2.00 -6.07
C THR A 18 -19.85 2.12 -4.65
N ASP A 19 -18.86 3.02 -4.48
CA ASP A 19 -18.35 3.53 -3.19
C ASP A 19 -17.44 2.58 -2.39
N VAL A 20 -16.23 2.30 -2.91
CA VAL A 20 -15.11 1.95 -2.02
C VAL A 20 -14.55 3.26 -1.48
N ARG A 21 -14.96 3.65 -0.27
CA ARG A 21 -14.56 4.94 0.30
C ARG A 21 -13.04 5.02 0.57
N PRO A 22 -12.40 6.16 0.24
CA PRO A 22 -11.06 6.53 0.71
C PRO A 22 -10.91 6.52 2.25
N ALA A 23 -12.01 6.70 2.99
CA ALA A 23 -12.01 6.94 4.44
C ALA A 23 -11.49 5.78 5.30
N GLN A 24 -11.45 4.55 4.79
CA GLN A 24 -10.84 3.42 5.52
C GLN A 24 -9.31 3.42 5.39
N TRP A 25 -8.76 3.91 4.28
CA TRP A 25 -7.33 3.81 4.00
C TRP A 25 -6.50 4.99 4.50
N GLU A 26 -7.09 6.16 4.71
CA GLU A 26 -6.34 7.34 5.15
C GLU A 26 -5.61 7.06 6.49
N THR A 27 -6.26 6.36 7.41
CA THR A 27 -5.63 5.88 8.66
C THR A 27 -4.90 4.55 8.50
N ASP A 28 -5.39 3.63 7.65
CA ASP A 28 -4.85 2.27 7.54
C ASP A 28 -3.64 2.12 6.58
N THR A 29 -3.19 3.19 5.92
CA THR A 29 -2.11 3.14 4.93
C THR A 29 -0.92 4.06 5.26
N CYS A 30 0.23 3.82 4.61
CA CYS A 30 1.46 4.57 4.91
C CYS A 30 1.33 6.00 4.40
N SER A 31 2.06 6.94 5.00
CA SER A 31 2.04 8.36 4.61
C SER A 31 2.42 8.61 3.13
N VAL A 32 3.14 7.67 2.51
CA VAL A 32 3.54 7.70 1.08
C VAL A 32 2.70 6.76 0.19
N CYS A 33 1.61 6.21 0.70
CA CYS A 33 0.76 5.30 -0.05
C CYS A 33 -0.09 6.08 -1.07
N PRO A 34 -0.23 5.62 -2.33
CA PRO A 34 -1.16 6.27 -3.27
C PRO A 34 -2.61 6.28 -2.77
N ALA A 35 -3.00 5.32 -1.93
CA ALA A 35 -4.34 5.24 -1.32
C ALA A 35 -4.66 6.41 -0.38
N GLN A 36 -3.67 7.23 0.00
CA GLN A 36 -3.90 8.51 0.70
C GLN A 36 -4.63 9.52 -0.18
N LEU A 37 -4.51 9.40 -1.51
CA LEU A 37 -5.04 10.37 -2.48
C LEU A 37 -5.94 9.73 -3.55
N LEU A 38 -5.83 8.42 -3.77
CA LEU A 38 -6.40 7.71 -4.90
C LEU A 38 -7.31 6.55 -4.45
N GLN A 39 -8.30 6.23 -5.26
CA GLN A 39 -9.25 5.14 -5.02
C GLN A 39 -8.70 3.77 -5.44
N ALA A 40 -9.37 2.70 -5.01
CA ALA A 40 -9.10 1.35 -5.47
C ALA A 40 -9.20 1.29 -7.01
N GLY A 41 -8.17 0.75 -7.65
CA GLY A 41 -8.11 0.68 -9.12
C GLY A 41 -7.41 1.86 -9.79
N GLU A 42 -7.15 2.95 -9.06
CA GLU A 42 -6.39 4.10 -9.56
C GLU A 42 -4.88 3.99 -9.31
N PHE A 43 -4.44 2.90 -8.67
CA PHE A 43 -3.04 2.55 -8.46
C PHE A 43 -2.81 1.04 -8.64
N ASP A 44 -1.61 0.68 -9.06
CA ASP A 44 -1.16 -0.72 -9.11
C ASP A 44 -0.72 -1.19 -7.72
N VAL A 45 -0.83 -2.50 -7.47
CA VAL A 45 -0.32 -3.13 -6.25
C VAL A 45 0.74 -4.14 -6.63
N ILE A 46 1.91 -4.04 -6.01
CA ILE A 46 2.99 -5.02 -6.14
C ILE A 46 3.41 -5.52 -4.75
N ASP A 47 4.07 -6.68 -4.72
CA ASP A 47 4.42 -7.36 -3.47
C ASP A 47 5.50 -6.67 -2.64
N ARG A 48 6.35 -5.85 -3.26
CA ARG A 48 7.47 -5.20 -2.58
C ARG A 48 8.04 -4.02 -3.37
N PRO A 49 8.74 -3.08 -2.71
CA PRO A 49 9.49 -2.06 -3.41
C PRO A 49 10.59 -2.67 -4.29
N GLY A 50 10.79 -2.05 -5.46
CA GLY A 50 11.83 -2.41 -6.42
C GLY A 50 12.31 -1.19 -7.23
N PRO A 51 13.33 -1.36 -8.09
CA PRO A 51 13.90 -0.29 -8.89
C PRO A 51 12.89 0.36 -9.84
N ASP A 52 11.84 -0.39 -10.18
CA ASP A 52 10.76 0.05 -11.06
C ASP A 52 9.66 0.82 -10.31
N SER A 53 9.58 0.76 -8.98
CA SER A 53 8.54 1.42 -8.17
C SER A 53 9.15 2.50 -7.28
N ARG A 54 9.56 3.63 -7.87
CA ARG A 54 10.33 4.67 -7.18
C ARG A 54 9.44 5.69 -6.49
N TYR A 55 9.83 6.16 -5.31
CA TYR A 55 9.15 7.27 -4.65
C TYR A 55 9.34 8.56 -5.46
N GLU A 56 8.23 9.24 -5.77
CA GLU A 56 8.23 10.52 -6.51
C GLU A 56 7.77 11.65 -5.57
N PRO A 57 8.68 12.50 -5.07
CA PRO A 57 8.36 13.53 -4.07
C PRO A 57 7.29 14.54 -4.51
N ALA A 58 7.22 14.84 -5.81
CA ALA A 58 6.23 15.77 -6.36
C ALA A 58 4.80 15.21 -6.29
N ARG A 59 4.64 13.89 -6.27
CA ARG A 59 3.35 13.20 -6.17
C ARG A 59 3.04 12.71 -4.76
N GLY A 60 4.07 12.50 -3.93
CA GLY A 60 3.93 12.01 -2.56
C GLY A 60 3.74 10.49 -2.46
N TYR A 61 3.93 9.74 -3.54
CA TYR A 61 3.82 8.28 -3.57
C TYR A 61 4.79 7.65 -4.56
N ARG A 62 4.87 6.31 -4.55
CA ARG A 62 5.66 5.54 -5.52
C ARG A 62 4.97 5.47 -6.87
N VAL A 63 5.75 5.52 -7.95
CA VAL A 63 5.27 5.32 -9.32
C VAL A 63 6.08 4.24 -10.03
N ASN A 64 5.42 3.52 -10.93
CA ASN A 64 6.10 2.64 -11.86
C ASN A 64 6.87 3.48 -12.88
N VAL A 65 8.18 3.26 -13.03
CA VAL A 65 9.03 4.07 -13.93
C VAL A 65 8.75 3.85 -15.42
N HIS A 66 8.10 2.74 -15.77
CA HIS A 66 7.79 2.39 -17.17
C HIS A 66 6.38 2.84 -17.56
N SER A 67 5.39 2.60 -16.70
CA SER A 67 3.98 2.96 -16.98
C SER A 67 3.59 4.34 -16.46
N GLY A 68 4.34 4.91 -15.51
CA GLY A 68 3.99 6.13 -14.79
C GLY A 68 2.83 5.97 -13.80
N ALA A 69 2.32 4.74 -13.63
CA ALA A 69 1.18 4.46 -12.76
C ALA A 69 1.57 4.61 -11.28
N PRO A 70 0.71 5.20 -10.44
CA PRO A 70 0.87 5.14 -8.98
C PRO A 70 0.95 3.68 -8.51
N THR A 71 1.78 3.39 -7.52
CA THR A 71 2.06 2.02 -7.09
C THR A 71 2.10 1.90 -5.57
N CYS A 72 1.24 1.05 -5.00
CA CYS A 72 1.39 0.57 -3.64
C CYS A 72 2.29 -0.67 -3.65
N VAL A 73 3.21 -0.73 -2.70
CA VAL A 73 4.16 -1.85 -2.55
C VAL A 73 3.87 -2.71 -1.31
N HIS A 74 2.73 -2.46 -0.65
CA HIS A 74 2.32 -3.09 0.60
C HIS A 74 0.88 -3.62 0.47
N PRO A 75 0.67 -4.78 -0.18
CA PRO A 75 -0.67 -5.34 -0.43
C PRO A 75 -1.54 -5.45 0.83
N TYR A 76 -0.92 -5.85 1.94
CA TYR A 76 -1.54 -6.00 3.26
C TYR A 76 -2.02 -4.69 3.90
N ARG A 77 -1.59 -3.53 3.41
CA ARG A 77 -2.07 -2.22 3.89
C ARG A 77 -3.36 -1.81 3.21
N VAL A 78 -3.49 -2.15 1.93
CA VAL A 78 -4.61 -1.74 1.09
C VAL A 78 -5.65 -2.86 0.92
N GLY A 79 -5.41 -4.06 1.48
CA GLY A 79 -6.36 -5.18 1.39
C GLY A 79 -6.56 -5.70 -0.04
N LEU A 80 -5.60 -5.42 -0.94
CA LEU A 80 -5.67 -5.80 -2.35
C LEU A 80 -4.54 -6.77 -2.69
N PRO A 81 -4.80 -7.83 -3.47
CA PRO A 81 -3.73 -8.66 -4.01
C PRO A 81 -2.90 -7.86 -5.04
N PRO A 82 -1.65 -8.26 -5.30
CA PRO A 82 -0.85 -7.65 -6.36
C PRO A 82 -1.51 -7.76 -7.73
N ALA A 83 -1.71 -6.63 -8.40
CA ALA A 83 -2.14 -6.57 -9.78
C ALA A 83 -1.88 -5.18 -10.41
N ALA A 84 -1.86 -5.15 -11.74
CA ALA A 84 -1.77 -3.94 -12.55
C ALA A 84 -3.16 -3.30 -12.75
N TYR A 85 -3.80 -2.88 -11.66
CA TYR A 85 -5.16 -2.32 -11.70
C TYR A 85 -5.24 -1.05 -12.54
N ALA A 86 -4.34 -0.10 -12.32
CA ALA A 86 -4.35 1.17 -13.03
C ALA A 86 -3.69 1.07 -14.41
N SER A 87 -2.53 0.42 -14.49
CA SER A 87 -1.75 0.40 -15.73
C SER A 87 -2.27 -0.58 -16.77
N ALA A 88 -2.90 -1.69 -16.36
CA ALA A 88 -3.46 -2.69 -17.26
C ALA A 88 -4.99 -2.80 -17.19
N GLY A 89 -5.65 -1.97 -16.36
CA GLY A 89 -7.10 -1.98 -16.22
C GLY A 89 -7.65 -3.26 -15.60
N VAL A 90 -6.85 -3.97 -14.79
CA VAL A 90 -7.34 -5.14 -14.05
C VAL A 90 -8.46 -4.67 -13.12
N PRO A 91 -9.65 -5.29 -13.15
CA PRO A 91 -10.76 -4.86 -12.30
C PRO A 91 -10.47 -5.17 -10.83
N VAL A 92 -10.85 -4.25 -9.94
CA VAL A 92 -10.93 -4.52 -8.50
C VAL A 92 -12.21 -5.29 -8.25
N LEU A 93 -12.08 -6.60 -8.03
CA LEU A 93 -13.22 -7.48 -7.80
C LEU A 93 -13.62 -7.53 -6.32
N GLU A 94 -12.64 -7.49 -5.43
CA GLU A 94 -12.84 -7.61 -4.00
C GLU A 94 -11.69 -6.89 -3.26
N ILE A 95 -12.04 -6.18 -2.20
CA ILE A 95 -11.09 -5.71 -1.19
C ILE A 95 -11.31 -6.61 0.00
N LEU A 96 -10.25 -7.27 0.44
CA LEU A 96 -10.36 -8.29 1.46
C LEU A 96 -10.60 -7.61 2.82
N ASP A 97 -11.63 -8.06 3.54
CA ASP A 97 -11.88 -7.65 4.92
C ASP A 97 -10.68 -7.99 5.82
N GLU A 98 -10.11 -9.19 5.62
CA GLU A 98 -8.83 -9.58 6.20
C GLU A 98 -7.71 -9.35 5.16
N PRO A 99 -6.80 -8.39 5.39
CA PRO A 99 -5.71 -8.15 4.45
C PRO A 99 -4.82 -9.39 4.29
N PRO A 100 -4.16 -9.58 3.14
CA PRO A 100 -3.21 -10.67 2.98
C PRO A 100 -2.11 -10.55 4.05
N ALA A 101 -1.65 -11.67 4.60
CA ALA A 101 -0.54 -11.65 5.55
C ALA A 101 0.72 -11.03 4.92
N PRO A 102 1.55 -10.30 5.69
CA PRO A 102 2.84 -9.83 5.20
C PRO A 102 3.69 -11.00 4.68
N THR A 103 4.35 -10.80 3.54
CA THR A 103 5.29 -11.81 3.01
C THR A 103 6.59 -11.82 3.81
N PRO A 104 7.40 -12.89 3.78
CA PRO A 104 8.72 -12.89 4.41
C PRO A 104 9.63 -11.74 3.93
N ALA A 105 9.47 -11.31 2.68
CA ALA A 105 10.20 -10.17 2.14
C ALA A 105 9.76 -8.83 2.75
N ALA A 106 8.49 -8.68 3.12
CA ALA A 106 7.98 -7.50 3.80
C ALA A 106 8.46 -7.39 5.27
N LEU A 107 8.92 -8.50 5.86
CA LEU A 107 9.47 -8.55 7.22
C LEU A 107 10.97 -8.23 7.29
N ALA A 108 11.65 -8.11 6.14
CA ALA A 108 13.06 -7.74 6.10
C ALA A 108 13.23 -6.22 6.28
N LEU A 109 14.17 -5.81 7.16
CA LEU A 109 14.46 -4.39 7.39
C LEU A 109 14.79 -3.69 6.07
N PRO A 110 14.06 -2.62 5.70
CA PRO A 110 14.22 -1.98 4.41
C PRO A 110 15.56 -1.25 4.28
N VAL A 111 15.97 -1.04 3.04
CA VAL A 111 17.15 -0.22 2.72
C VAL A 111 16.76 1.26 2.67
N ASP A 112 15.57 1.56 2.16
CA ASP A 112 15.05 2.92 2.00
C ASP A 112 14.18 3.30 3.21
N LEU A 113 14.41 4.50 3.73
CA LEU A 113 13.65 5.04 4.85
C LEU A 113 12.16 5.19 4.54
N THR A 114 11.80 5.42 3.28
CA THR A 114 10.39 5.57 2.85
C THR A 114 9.56 4.32 3.06
N ASP A 115 10.21 3.15 3.18
CA ASP A 115 9.53 1.86 3.43
C ASP A 115 9.49 1.50 4.93
N LEU A 116 10.07 2.31 5.82
CA LEU A 116 10.17 2.01 7.25
C LEU A 116 8.80 1.83 7.92
N GLU A 117 7.83 2.67 7.59
CA GLU A 117 6.44 2.52 8.10
C GLU A 117 5.82 1.21 7.64
N GLY A 118 5.97 0.87 6.35
CA GLY A 118 5.46 -0.40 5.81
C GLY A 118 6.04 -1.58 6.56
N TRP A 119 7.36 -1.62 6.72
CA TRP A 119 8.03 -2.68 7.46
C TRP A 119 7.60 -2.77 8.93
N LEU A 120 7.51 -1.65 9.66
CA LEU A 120 7.04 -1.64 11.05
C LEU A 120 5.66 -2.31 11.17
N ILE A 121 4.74 -2.00 10.25
CA ILE A 121 3.39 -2.56 10.29
C ILE A 121 3.38 -4.04 9.91
N ALA A 122 4.20 -4.46 8.94
CA ALA A 122 4.38 -5.86 8.63
C ALA A 122 4.82 -6.65 9.87
N VAL A 123 5.81 -6.14 10.62
CA VAL A 123 6.31 -6.77 11.85
C VAL A 123 5.23 -6.85 12.92
N LEU A 124 4.48 -5.76 13.16
CA LEU A 124 3.43 -5.76 14.18
C LEU A 124 2.26 -6.71 13.84
N ARG A 125 1.85 -6.75 12.57
CA ARG A 125 0.76 -7.62 12.11
C ARG A 125 1.14 -9.09 12.10
N ASP A 126 2.39 -9.42 11.73
CA ASP A 126 2.92 -10.79 11.82
C ASP A 126 3.04 -11.25 13.29
N ALA A 127 3.44 -10.35 14.19
CA ALA A 127 3.52 -10.66 15.61
C ALA A 127 2.16 -10.95 16.26
N GLY A 128 1.11 -10.28 15.79
CA GLY A 128 -0.22 -10.31 16.40
C GLY A 128 -0.33 -9.51 17.71
N PRO A 129 -1.55 -9.32 18.23
CA PRO A 129 -1.83 -8.40 19.34
C PRO A 129 -1.09 -8.79 20.62
N ASP A 130 -1.05 -10.08 20.96
CA ASP A 130 -0.45 -10.58 22.20
C ASP A 130 1.08 -10.34 22.30
N ARG A 131 1.75 -10.14 21.16
CA ARG A 131 3.21 -9.96 21.09
C ARG A 131 3.63 -8.57 20.61
N MET A 132 2.66 -7.67 20.40
CA MET A 132 2.89 -6.36 19.76
C MET A 132 4.00 -5.55 20.44
N TYR A 133 3.99 -5.46 21.78
CA TYR A 133 5.01 -4.72 22.53
C TYR A 133 6.42 -5.31 22.37
N GLY A 134 6.55 -6.64 22.39
CA GLY A 134 7.84 -7.30 22.19
C GLY A 134 8.37 -7.13 20.77
N ALA A 135 7.48 -7.26 19.78
CA ALA A 135 7.80 -7.04 18.38
C ALA A 135 8.23 -5.59 18.10
N LEU A 136 7.55 -4.62 18.71
CA LEU A 136 7.89 -3.21 18.59
C LEU A 136 9.29 -2.90 19.14
N ALA A 137 9.64 -3.43 20.33
CA ALA A 137 10.95 -3.21 20.93
C ALA A 137 12.09 -3.84 20.12
N ALA A 138 11.85 -5.03 19.54
CA ALA A 138 12.79 -5.68 18.64
C ALA A 138 12.96 -4.86 17.34
N ALA A 139 11.86 -4.40 16.75
CA ALA A 139 11.87 -3.58 15.55
C ALA A 139 12.58 -2.24 15.76
N GLU A 140 12.39 -1.58 16.90
CA GLU A 140 13.12 -0.35 17.23
C GLU A 140 14.63 -0.62 17.25
N THR A 141 15.07 -1.65 17.99
CA THR A 141 16.48 -2.04 18.12
C THR A 141 17.11 -2.31 16.75
N GLU A 142 16.39 -3.00 15.87
CA GLU A 142 16.87 -3.31 14.52
C GLU A 142 16.90 -2.06 13.62
N ALA A 143 15.87 -1.21 13.69
CA ALA A 143 15.76 -0.03 12.83
C ALA A 143 16.80 1.05 13.17
N VAL A 144 17.10 1.29 14.46
CA VAL A 144 18.09 2.30 14.87
C VAL A 144 19.52 1.93 14.46
N ALA A 145 19.78 0.67 14.13
CA ALA A 145 21.07 0.25 13.58
C ALA A 145 21.31 0.78 12.15
N ARG A 146 20.26 1.20 11.44
CA ARG A 146 20.34 1.68 10.05
C ARG A 146 19.85 3.12 9.88
N PHE A 147 18.81 3.52 10.59
CA PHE A 147 18.14 4.80 10.42
C PHE A 147 18.35 5.72 11.64
N PRO A 148 18.29 7.05 11.47
CA PRO A 148 18.41 7.97 12.60
C PRO A 148 17.30 7.73 13.62
N GLU A 149 17.66 7.59 14.90
CA GLU A 149 16.75 7.25 16.00
C GLU A 149 15.49 8.13 16.04
N LYS A 150 15.64 9.46 15.93
CA LYS A 150 14.50 10.39 15.90
C LYS A 150 13.48 10.06 14.80
N THR A 151 13.97 9.58 13.66
CA THR A 151 13.14 9.20 12.52
C THR A 151 12.42 7.88 12.78
N VAL A 152 13.11 6.90 13.39
CA VAL A 152 12.54 5.62 13.80
C VAL A 152 11.40 5.84 14.79
N VAL A 153 11.65 6.60 15.87
CA VAL A 153 10.63 6.94 16.87
C VAL A 153 9.44 7.67 16.25
N ALA A 154 9.69 8.58 15.30
CA ALA A 154 8.62 9.29 14.61
C ALA A 154 7.75 8.34 13.75
N ALA A 155 8.37 7.38 13.06
CA ALA A 155 7.64 6.35 12.30
C ALA A 155 6.84 5.44 13.24
N MET A 156 7.42 4.97 14.34
CA MET A 156 6.74 4.16 15.34
C MET A 156 5.50 4.85 15.91
N ARG A 157 5.61 6.15 16.26
CA ARG A 157 4.45 6.92 16.77
C ARG A 157 3.30 6.98 15.78
N ARG A 158 3.60 7.16 14.48
CA ARG A 158 2.57 7.15 13.43
C ARG A 158 1.93 5.78 13.29
N VAL A 159 2.74 4.72 13.26
CA VAL A 159 2.26 3.33 13.15
C VAL A 159 1.38 2.93 14.33
N LEU A 160 1.82 3.19 15.56
CA LEU A 160 1.08 2.78 16.77
C LEU A 160 -0.24 3.54 16.93
N SER A 161 -0.31 4.79 16.48
CA SER A 161 -1.57 5.55 16.51
C SER A 161 -2.67 4.86 15.67
N VAL A 162 -2.27 4.07 14.67
CA VAL A 162 -3.17 3.32 13.78
C VAL A 162 -3.41 1.91 14.31
N GLU A 163 -2.36 1.14 14.58
CA GLU A 163 -2.50 -0.29 14.92
C GLU A 163 -3.16 -0.52 16.29
N LEU A 164 -3.03 0.42 17.22
CA LEU A 164 -3.79 0.37 18.49
C LEU A 164 -5.29 0.54 18.26
N ALA A 165 -5.70 1.46 17.38
CA ALA A 165 -7.12 1.70 17.07
C ALA A 165 -7.78 0.51 16.35
N ARG A 166 -6.99 -0.38 15.73
CA ARG A 166 -7.46 -1.62 15.09
C ARG A 166 -7.58 -2.81 16.04
N SER A 167 -6.99 -2.71 17.24
CA SER A 167 -6.90 -3.81 18.21
C SER A 167 -7.98 -3.75 19.30
N ASP A 168 -8.82 -2.71 19.28
CA ASP A 168 -9.99 -2.50 20.15
C ASP A 168 -11.27 -3.07 19.50
#